data_AF-A0A6B3ULE8-F1
#
_entry.id   AF-A0A6B3ULE8-F1
#
_cell.length_a   1.000
_cell.length_b   1.000
_cell.length_c   1.000
_cell.angle_alpha   90.00
_cell.angle_beta   90.00
_cell.angle_gamma   90.00
#
_symmetry.space_group_name_H-M   'P 1'
#
loop_
_entity.id
_entity.type
_entity.pdbx_description
1 polymer ?
#
loop_
_entity_poly.entity_id
_entity_poly.type
_entity_poly.pdbx_seq_one_letter_code
_entity_poly.pdbx_strand_id
1 'polypeptide(L)'
;MAKSRLVRWLHLIGYATTLIVVVELVAAGIYGYRVWQSEQQMRMRAFEMTRTHARPLTSEDLLEADAVRSLASVRQTAGGAKDALHYVAMPSFSDWYAMTLYLPEDGDTANVALVVVHRDAETGAVKALEPHNFTVPKAEYLRATVQLDELTHDWAGEVDDCFDGTPVAFERVKGGAITSAVGNAECSAHYRAVNQVVERLITPHAPKDLNIFPEWWSEPATPSVPAQK
;
A
#
# COMPACT_ATOMS: atom_id res chain seq x y z
N MET A 1 -27.58 4.80 -71.81
CA MET A 1 -26.24 4.64 -71.19
C MET A 1 -26.11 5.29 -69.80
N ALA A 2 -26.78 6.42 -69.49
CA ALA A 2 -26.65 7.13 -68.20
C ALA A 2 -26.98 6.29 -66.94
N LYS A 3 -27.98 5.39 -67.00
CA LYS A 3 -28.39 4.54 -65.87
C LYS A 3 -27.28 3.60 -65.36
N SER A 4 -26.41 3.10 -66.25
CA SER A 4 -25.30 2.20 -65.88
C SER A 4 -24.18 2.89 -65.09
N ARG A 5 -23.96 4.19 -65.35
CA ARG A 5 -22.97 4.99 -64.63
C ARG A 5 -23.44 5.31 -63.22
N LEU A 6 -24.72 5.61 -63.05
CA LEU A 6 -25.32 5.93 -61.75
C LEU A 6 -25.26 4.74 -60.78
N VAL A 7 -25.57 3.53 -61.25
CA VAL A 7 -25.46 2.30 -60.44
C VAL A 7 -24.02 2.03 -60.00
N ARG A 8 -23.04 2.24 -60.89
CA ARG A 8 -21.61 2.09 -60.53
C ARG A 8 -21.18 3.10 -59.46
N TRP A 9 -21.65 4.34 -59.55
CA TRP A 9 -21.38 5.37 -58.53
C TRP A 9 -21.99 5.03 -57.18
N LEU A 10 -23.23 4.52 -57.16
CA LEU A 10 -23.86 4.07 -55.91
C LEU A 10 -23.09 2.91 -55.27
N HIS A 11 -22.63 1.93 -56.05
CA HIS A 11 -21.77 0.86 -55.53
C HIS A 11 -20.44 1.39 -55.01
N LEU A 12 -19.81 2.34 -55.70
CA LEU A 12 -18.56 2.96 -55.24
C LEU A 12 -18.75 3.64 -53.88
N ILE A 13 -19.83 4.39 -53.69
CA ILE A 13 -20.18 5.04 -52.42
C ILE A 13 -20.47 3.99 -51.34
N GLY A 14 -21.20 2.92 -51.69
CA GLY A 14 -21.46 1.79 -50.78
C GLY A 14 -20.17 1.10 -50.30
N TYR A 15 -19.21 0.87 -51.20
CA TYR A 15 -17.90 0.31 -50.82
C TYR A 15 -17.08 1.28 -49.99
N ALA A 16 -17.07 2.58 -50.32
CA ALA A 16 -16.35 3.60 -49.56
C ALA A 16 -16.90 3.73 -48.13
N THR A 17 -18.22 3.76 -47.97
CA THR A 17 -18.87 3.81 -46.64
C THR A 17 -18.61 2.55 -45.84
N THR A 18 -18.68 1.37 -46.47
CA THR A 18 -18.32 0.09 -45.80
C THR A 18 -16.86 0.10 -45.34
N LEU A 19 -15.94 0.59 -46.18
CA LEU A 19 -14.52 0.70 -45.83
C LEU A 19 -14.30 1.62 -44.63
N ILE A 20 -14.96 2.78 -44.58
CA ILE A 20 -14.88 3.71 -43.45
C ILE A 20 -15.33 3.02 -42.16
N VAL A 21 -16.49 2.35 -42.16
CA VAL A 21 -16.99 1.63 -40.98
C VAL A 21 -16.02 0.52 -40.55
N VAL A 22 -15.44 -0.22 -41.48
CA VAL A 22 -14.42 -1.24 -41.16
C VAL A 22 -13.20 -0.60 -40.49
N VAL A 23 -12.71 0.53 -41.00
CA VAL A 23 -11.58 1.25 -40.41
C VAL A 23 -11.92 1.75 -39.00
N GLU A 24 -13.12 2.30 -38.79
CA GLU A 24 -13.59 2.74 -37.47
C GLU A 24 -13.68 1.59 -36.48
N LEU A 25 -14.23 0.43 -36.89
CA LEU A 25 -14.30 -0.76 -36.05
C LEU A 25 -12.91 -1.31 -35.69
N VAL A 26 -11.98 -1.33 -36.64
CA VAL A 26 -10.59 -1.73 -36.39
C VAL A 26 -9.92 -0.76 -35.42
N ALA A 27 -10.10 0.55 -35.60
CA ALA A 27 -9.55 1.56 -34.70
C ALA A 27 -10.12 1.43 -33.28
N ALA A 28 -11.43 1.24 -33.14
CA ALA A 28 -12.08 1.00 -31.85
C ALA A 28 -11.58 -0.29 -31.18
N GLY A 29 -11.40 -1.38 -31.94
CA GLY A 29 -10.83 -2.63 -31.45
C GLY A 29 -9.39 -2.47 -30.95
N ILE A 30 -8.54 -1.76 -31.70
CA ILE A 30 -7.15 -1.46 -31.28
C ILE A 30 -7.14 -0.62 -30.01
N TYR A 31 -7.98 0.41 -29.92
CA TYR A 31 -8.09 1.25 -28.73
C TYR A 31 -8.53 0.43 -27.51
N GLY A 32 -9.61 -0.35 -27.64
CA GLY A 32 -10.11 -1.21 -26.56
C GLY A 32 -9.07 -2.23 -26.09
N TYR A 33 -8.35 -2.85 -27.02
CA TYR A 33 -7.26 -3.77 -26.67
C TYR A 33 -6.14 -3.09 -25.89
N ARG A 34 -5.73 -1.87 -26.28
CA ARG A 34 -4.69 -1.10 -25.56
C ARG A 34 -5.12 -0.70 -24.16
N VAL A 35 -6.37 -0.26 -23.99
CA VAL A 35 -6.93 0.06 -22.66
C VAL A 35 -6.94 -1.18 -21.79
N TRP A 36 -7.46 -2.30 -22.30
CA TRP A 36 -7.46 -3.57 -21.58
C TRP A 36 -6.04 -4.03 -21.20
N GLN A 37 -5.07 -3.92 -22.11
CA GLN A 37 -3.68 -4.27 -21.83
C GLN A 37 -3.08 -3.38 -20.72
N SER A 38 -3.36 -2.08 -20.75
CA SER A 38 -2.94 -1.14 -19.71
C SER A 38 -3.54 -1.50 -18.35
N GLU A 39 -4.83 -1.83 -18.29
CA GLU A 39 -5.51 -2.26 -17.07
C GLU A 39 -4.90 -3.55 -16.51
N GLN A 40 -4.64 -4.55 -17.36
CA GLN A 40 -4.00 -5.79 -16.91
C GLN A 40 -2.59 -5.52 -16.35
N GLN A 41 -1.82 -4.62 -16.96
CA GLN A 41 -0.52 -4.23 -16.44
C GLN A 41 -0.62 -3.52 -15.09
N MET A 42 -1.58 -2.61 -14.92
CA MET A 42 -1.80 -1.95 -13.63
C MET A 42 -2.22 -2.94 -12.55
N ARG A 43 -3.11 -3.88 -12.86
CA ARG A 43 -3.54 -4.94 -11.93
C ARG A 43 -2.38 -5.86 -11.51
N MET A 44 -1.56 -6.29 -12.47
CA MET A 44 -0.39 -7.11 -12.16
C MET A 44 0.63 -6.36 -11.31
N ARG A 45 0.81 -5.05 -11.54
CA ARG A 45 1.67 -4.20 -10.70
C ARG A 45 1.08 -4.05 -9.30
N ALA A 46 -0.22 -3.76 -9.18
CA ALA A 46 -0.89 -3.66 -7.89
C ALA A 46 -0.72 -4.96 -7.08
N PHE A 47 -0.98 -6.10 -7.72
CA PHE A 47 -0.80 -7.41 -7.11
C PHE A 47 0.64 -7.68 -6.67
N GLU A 48 1.63 -7.33 -7.50
CA GLU A 48 3.04 -7.53 -7.15
C GLU A 48 3.51 -6.57 -6.04
N MET A 49 2.93 -5.37 -5.93
CA MET A 49 3.26 -4.43 -4.85
C MET A 49 2.69 -4.90 -3.49
N THR A 50 1.48 -5.48 -3.50
CA THR A 50 0.74 -5.88 -2.30
C THR A 50 1.03 -7.28 -1.81
N ARG A 51 1.85 -8.06 -2.50
CA ARG A 51 2.30 -9.35 -1.97
C ARG A 51 3.43 -9.15 -0.97
N THR A 52 3.70 -10.19 -0.19
CA THR A 52 4.88 -10.20 0.68
C THR A 52 6.14 -10.62 -0.09
N HIS A 53 7.25 -9.96 0.21
CA HIS A 53 8.54 -10.17 -0.43
C HIS A 53 9.61 -10.55 0.59
N ALA A 54 10.48 -11.48 0.20
CA ALA A 54 11.64 -11.90 1.00
C ALA A 54 12.85 -10.97 0.81
N ARG A 55 12.64 -9.65 0.91
CA ARG A 55 13.67 -8.62 0.72
C ARG A 55 13.38 -7.37 1.55
N PRO A 56 14.37 -6.50 1.80
CA PRO A 56 14.10 -5.20 2.41
C PRO A 56 13.19 -4.33 1.54
N LEU A 57 12.42 -3.44 2.20
CA LEU A 57 11.73 -2.36 1.51
C LEU A 57 12.76 -1.43 0.85
N THR A 58 12.47 -1.05 -0.39
CA THR A 58 13.25 -0.12 -1.20
C THR A 58 12.47 1.18 -1.42
N SER A 59 13.15 2.20 -1.94
CA SER A 59 12.49 3.44 -2.35
C SER A 59 11.51 3.28 -3.49
N GLU A 60 11.60 2.20 -4.26
CA GLU A 60 10.67 1.92 -5.36
C GLU A 60 9.35 1.33 -4.84
N ASP A 61 9.37 0.68 -3.68
CA ASP A 61 8.17 0.10 -3.06
C ASP A 61 7.33 1.17 -2.33
N LEU A 62 8.01 2.17 -1.77
CA LEU A 62 7.38 3.27 -1.05
C LEU A 62 7.03 4.39 -2.02
N LEU A 63 5.73 4.64 -2.19
CA LEU A 63 5.20 5.63 -3.14
C LEU A 63 5.68 7.06 -2.85
N GLU A 64 6.17 7.33 -1.64
CA GLU A 64 6.63 8.66 -1.22
C GLU A 64 8.08 8.64 -0.70
N ALA A 65 8.93 9.49 -1.30
CA ALA A 65 10.33 9.62 -0.90
C ALA A 65 10.51 10.02 0.58
N ASP A 66 9.54 10.74 1.14
CA ASP A 66 9.58 11.14 2.54
C ASP A 66 9.32 9.97 3.49
N ALA A 67 8.43 9.05 3.11
CA ALA A 67 8.20 7.81 3.85
C ALA A 67 9.48 6.96 3.91
N VAL A 68 10.22 6.88 2.80
CA VAL A 68 11.53 6.21 2.73
C VAL A 68 12.49 6.85 3.73
N ARG A 69 12.59 8.19 3.73
CA ARG A 69 13.49 8.92 4.63
C ARG A 69 13.11 8.72 6.10
N SER A 70 11.83 8.79 6.42
CA SER A 70 11.32 8.57 7.78
C SER A 70 11.53 7.13 8.25
N LEU A 71 11.32 6.14 7.38
CA LEU A 71 11.57 4.75 7.73
C LEU A 71 13.07 4.47 7.88
N ALA A 72 13.91 5.05 7.03
CA ALA A 72 15.36 4.94 7.13
C ALA A 72 15.91 5.58 8.42
N SER A 73 15.36 6.72 8.85
CA SER A 73 15.81 7.37 10.08
C SER A 73 15.49 6.54 11.32
N VAL A 74 14.29 5.94 11.41
CA VAL A 74 13.94 5.08 12.54
C VAL A 74 14.68 3.74 12.50
N ARG A 75 14.91 3.14 11.31
CA ARG A 75 15.67 1.89 11.16
C ARG A 75 17.06 1.92 11.79
N GLN A 76 17.75 3.06 11.68
CA GLN A 76 19.09 3.22 12.25
C GLN A 76 19.12 2.98 13.77
N THR A 77 18.01 3.24 14.47
CA THR A 77 17.92 3.04 15.92
C THR A 77 17.90 1.55 16.31
N ALA A 78 17.49 0.65 15.42
CA ALA A 78 17.45 -0.79 15.69
C ALA A 78 18.82 -1.46 15.66
N GLY A 79 19.88 -0.78 15.18
CA GLY A 79 21.27 -1.22 15.34
C GLY A 79 21.61 -2.63 14.81
N GLY A 80 20.84 -3.18 13.87
CA GLY A 80 21.02 -4.54 13.35
C GLY A 80 20.39 -5.64 14.21
N ALA A 81 19.38 -5.32 15.02
CA ALA A 81 18.60 -6.30 15.77
C ALA A 81 18.10 -7.43 14.88
N LYS A 82 18.25 -8.68 15.36
CA LYS A 82 17.80 -9.89 14.65
C LYS A 82 16.29 -10.09 14.73
N ASP A 83 15.61 -9.36 15.61
CA ASP A 83 14.17 -9.38 15.80
C ASP A 83 13.65 -7.95 15.81
N ALA A 84 13.15 -7.50 14.65
CA ALA A 84 12.67 -6.13 14.46
C ALA A 84 11.41 -6.06 13.59
N LEU A 85 10.64 -5.00 13.78
CA LEU A 85 9.53 -4.59 12.94
C LEU A 85 9.75 -3.11 12.59
N HIS A 86 9.92 -2.83 11.31
CA HIS A 86 9.87 -1.48 10.78
C HIS A 86 8.49 -1.28 10.15
N TYR A 87 7.85 -0.17 10.46
CA TYR A 87 6.48 0.09 10.02
C TYR A 87 6.30 1.56 9.68
N VAL A 88 5.58 1.83 8.60
CA VAL A 88 5.12 3.17 8.23
C VAL A 88 3.65 3.09 7.85
N ALA A 89 2.88 4.08 8.28
CA ALA A 89 1.53 4.28 7.79
C ALA A 89 1.30 5.75 7.50
N MET A 90 0.66 6.00 6.36
CA MET A 90 0.46 7.31 5.78
C MET A 90 -1.03 7.60 5.54
N PRO A 91 -1.83 7.78 6.59
CA PRO A 91 -3.22 8.17 6.42
C PRO A 91 -3.35 9.41 5.54
N SER A 92 -4.28 9.32 4.60
CA SER A 92 -4.66 10.46 3.77
C SER A 92 -5.20 11.57 4.67
N PHE A 93 -4.75 12.80 4.40
CA PHE A 93 -5.22 14.02 5.08
C PHE A 93 -4.89 14.15 6.58
N SER A 94 -4.00 13.32 7.13
CA SER A 94 -3.46 13.52 8.47
C SER A 94 -1.95 13.34 8.52
N ASP A 95 -1.38 13.51 9.71
CA ASP A 95 0.02 13.19 9.96
C ASP A 95 0.27 11.70 9.73
N TRP A 96 1.43 11.38 9.16
CA TRP A 96 1.88 10.00 9.04
C TRP A 96 2.90 9.67 10.11
N TYR A 97 3.21 8.39 10.27
CA TYR A 97 4.21 7.97 11.22
C TYR A 97 5.06 6.83 10.68
N ALA A 98 6.34 6.86 11.04
CA ALA A 98 7.27 5.78 10.83
C ALA A 98 7.76 5.31 12.19
N MET A 99 7.89 4.01 12.37
CA MET A 99 8.38 3.43 13.61
C MET A 99 9.30 2.25 13.35
N THR A 100 10.18 2.02 14.32
CA THR A 100 10.85 0.74 14.48
C THR A 100 10.58 0.20 15.87
N LEU A 101 10.32 -1.09 15.95
CA LEU A 101 10.30 -1.86 17.17
C LEU A 101 11.38 -2.92 17.06
N TYR A 102 12.18 -3.11 18.10
CA TYR A 102 13.17 -4.18 18.11
C TYR A 102 13.34 -4.78 19.50
N LEU A 103 13.54 -6.08 19.55
CA LEU A 103 13.80 -6.82 20.78
C LEU A 103 15.31 -7.09 20.91
N PRO A 104 16.00 -6.51 21.90
CA PRO A 104 17.37 -6.87 22.22
C PRO A 104 17.47 -8.36 22.59
N GLU A 105 18.59 -9.01 22.26
CA GLU A 105 18.79 -10.48 22.41
C GLU A 105 18.46 -10.98 23.83
N ASP A 106 18.92 -10.23 24.85
CA ASP A 106 18.66 -10.52 26.27
C ASP A 106 17.71 -9.52 26.93
N GLY A 107 16.95 -8.75 26.14
CA GLY A 107 16.01 -7.76 26.65
C GLY A 107 14.72 -8.39 27.18
N ASP A 108 14.15 -7.79 28.22
CA ASP A 108 12.80 -8.09 28.73
C ASP A 108 11.71 -7.19 28.13
N THR A 109 12.12 -6.18 27.38
CA THR A 109 11.26 -5.24 26.66
C THR A 109 11.77 -5.05 25.23
N ALA A 110 10.84 -4.82 24.31
CA ALA A 110 11.15 -4.29 22.99
C ALA A 110 11.25 -2.77 23.06
N ASN A 111 12.26 -2.21 22.41
CA ASN A 111 12.41 -0.77 22.26
C ASN A 111 11.62 -0.30 21.04
N VAL A 112 10.96 0.84 21.18
CA VAL A 112 10.22 1.50 20.10
C VAL A 112 10.80 2.89 19.89
N ALA A 113 11.10 3.21 18.63
CA ALA A 113 11.38 4.57 18.19
C ALA A 113 10.34 4.94 17.13
N LEU A 114 9.50 5.93 17.43
CA LEU A 114 8.41 6.38 16.57
C LEU A 114 8.60 7.85 16.21
N VAL A 115 8.46 8.17 14.93
CA VAL A 115 8.50 9.53 14.41
C VAL A 115 7.15 9.84 13.79
N VAL A 116 6.49 10.88 14.29
CA VAL A 116 5.34 11.50 13.63
C VAL A 116 5.86 12.51 12.62
N VAL A 117 5.21 12.57 11.47
CA VAL A 117 5.60 13.45 10.38
C VAL A 117 4.39 14.25 9.97
N HIS A 118 4.55 15.56 10.13
CA HIS A 118 3.54 16.52 9.77
C HIS A 118 3.75 16.98 8.32
N ARG A 119 2.68 17.00 7.54
CA ARG A 119 2.66 17.64 6.22
C ARG A 119 1.92 18.97 6.34
N ASP A 120 2.66 20.05 6.18
CA ASP A 120 2.11 21.40 6.20
C ASP A 120 1.09 21.57 5.05
N ALA A 121 -0.13 21.94 5.39
CA ALA A 121 -1.24 22.00 4.45
C ALA A 121 -1.13 23.15 3.42
N GLU A 122 -0.39 24.22 3.74
CA GLU A 122 -0.28 25.42 2.88
C GLU A 122 0.90 25.32 1.92
N THR A 123 2.02 24.79 2.40
CA THR A 123 3.29 24.73 1.68
C THR A 123 3.59 23.34 1.13
N GLY A 124 2.91 22.31 1.62
CA GLY A 124 3.22 20.91 1.34
C GLY A 124 4.53 20.44 1.99
N ALA A 125 5.16 21.28 2.82
CA ALA A 125 6.42 20.96 3.46
C ALA A 125 6.24 19.82 4.48
N VAL A 126 7.13 18.84 4.41
CA VAL A 126 7.11 17.69 5.31
C VAL A 126 8.10 17.93 6.46
N LYS A 127 7.61 17.85 7.69
CA LYS A 127 8.41 18.02 8.91
C LYS A 127 8.28 16.78 9.79
N ALA A 128 9.36 16.01 9.87
CA ALA A 128 9.49 14.97 10.89
C ALA A 128 9.66 15.61 12.27
N LEU A 129 8.88 15.17 13.24
CA LEU A 129 9.04 15.51 14.65
C LEU A 129 10.21 14.71 15.25
N GLU A 130 10.60 15.06 16.47
CA GLU A 130 11.63 14.30 17.18
C GLU A 130 11.17 12.85 17.42
N PRO A 131 12.07 11.86 17.37
CA PRO A 131 11.71 10.49 17.69
C PRO A 131 11.22 10.35 19.13
N HIS A 132 10.03 9.81 19.29
CA HIS A 132 9.46 9.40 20.57
C HIS A 132 9.92 7.97 20.87
N ASN A 133 10.65 7.82 21.97
CA ASN A 133 11.17 6.53 22.40
C ASN A 133 10.38 6.01 23.59
N PHE A 134 9.94 4.77 23.51
CA PHE A 134 9.25 4.06 24.59
C PHE A 134 9.51 2.56 24.48
N THR A 135 8.93 1.78 25.39
CA THR A 135 9.17 0.33 25.45
C THR A 135 7.86 -0.44 25.52
N VAL A 136 7.89 -1.67 25.02
CA VAL A 136 6.77 -2.62 25.04
C VAL A 136 7.23 -3.90 25.72
N PRO A 137 6.43 -4.52 26.60
CA PRO A 137 6.79 -5.80 27.22
C PRO A 137 7.11 -6.88 26.18
N LYS A 138 8.18 -7.66 26.39
CA LYS A 138 8.60 -8.73 25.46
C LYS A 138 7.50 -9.70 25.09
N ALA A 139 6.67 -10.10 26.06
CA ALA A 139 5.57 -11.03 25.82
C ALA A 139 4.50 -10.48 24.85
N GLU A 140 4.25 -9.17 24.89
CA GLU A 140 3.30 -8.51 23.98
C GLU A 140 3.91 -8.36 22.59
N TYR A 141 5.17 -7.91 22.52
CA TYR A 141 5.93 -7.84 21.28
C TYR A 141 5.96 -9.18 20.54
N LEU A 142 6.35 -10.26 21.22
CA LEU A 142 6.43 -11.60 20.64
C LEU A 142 5.05 -12.10 20.19
N ARG A 143 3.99 -11.80 20.93
CA ARG A 143 2.62 -12.17 20.53
C ARG A 143 2.19 -11.46 19.25
N ALA A 144 2.45 -10.15 19.16
CA ALA A 144 2.10 -9.36 17.99
C ALA A 144 2.93 -9.74 16.77
N THR A 145 4.24 -9.98 16.92
CA THR A 145 5.08 -10.41 15.80
C THR A 145 4.75 -11.80 15.30
N VAL A 146 4.32 -12.73 16.17
CA VAL A 146 3.77 -14.02 15.72
C VAL A 146 2.50 -13.82 14.89
N GLN A 147 1.57 -12.96 15.31
CA GLN A 147 0.37 -12.67 14.52
C GLN A 147 0.71 -12.01 13.17
N LEU A 148 1.69 -11.10 13.14
CA LEU A 148 2.17 -10.50 11.89
C LEU A 148 2.82 -11.54 10.99
N ASP A 149 3.69 -12.41 11.54
CA ASP A 149 4.33 -13.48 10.78
C ASP A 149 3.24 -14.40 10.17
N GLU A 150 2.19 -14.75 10.92
CA GLU A 150 1.07 -15.57 10.42
C GLU A 150 0.26 -14.88 9.32
N LEU A 151 -0.03 -13.59 9.48
CA LEU A 151 -0.76 -12.81 8.47
C LEU A 151 0.04 -12.70 7.18
N THR A 152 1.36 -12.51 7.29
CA THR A 152 2.23 -12.10 6.17
C THR A 152 3.04 -13.24 5.58
N HIS A 153 2.94 -14.45 6.12
CA HIS A 153 3.62 -15.60 5.54
C HIS A 153 3.01 -15.96 4.19
N ASP A 154 3.82 -15.84 3.14
CA ASP A 154 3.47 -16.18 1.75
C ASP A 154 2.17 -15.51 1.26
N TRP A 155 1.89 -14.29 1.74
CA TRP A 155 0.76 -13.52 1.25
C TRP A 155 0.92 -13.24 -0.25
N ALA A 156 -0.02 -13.76 -1.03
CA ALA A 156 0.05 -13.72 -2.48
C ALA A 156 -0.12 -12.31 -3.07
N GLY A 157 -0.64 -11.36 -2.29
CA GLY A 157 -1.05 -10.05 -2.76
C GLY A 157 -2.51 -10.01 -3.19
N GLU A 158 -2.98 -8.80 -3.48
CA GLU A 158 -4.30 -8.53 -3.99
C GLU A 158 -4.32 -7.31 -4.92
N VAL A 159 -5.34 -7.21 -5.76
CA VAL A 159 -5.57 -5.99 -6.54
C VAL A 159 -6.42 -5.07 -5.67
N ASP A 160 -5.78 -4.05 -5.13
CA ASP A 160 -6.45 -3.00 -4.37
C ASP A 160 -6.39 -1.69 -5.18
N ASP A 161 -7.52 -1.33 -5.78
CA ASP A 161 -7.67 -0.10 -6.56
C ASP A 161 -8.14 1.03 -5.63
N CYS A 162 -7.23 1.49 -4.76
CA CYS A 162 -7.51 2.57 -3.84
C CYS A 162 -6.69 3.82 -4.12
N PHE A 163 -7.39 4.96 -4.26
CA PHE A 163 -6.76 6.27 -4.50
C PHE A 163 -6.57 7.07 -3.21
N ASP A 164 -7.25 6.69 -2.14
CA ASP A 164 -7.23 7.31 -0.83
C ASP A 164 -7.05 6.26 0.28
N GLY A 165 -7.09 6.72 1.52
CA GLY A 165 -7.01 5.89 2.71
C GLY A 165 -5.62 5.87 3.34
N THR A 166 -5.19 4.71 3.83
CA THR A 166 -3.95 4.59 4.62
C THR A 166 -2.99 3.62 3.97
N PRO A 167 -2.14 4.09 3.05
CA PRO A 167 -0.95 3.36 2.65
C PRO A 167 -0.12 2.94 3.87
N VAL A 168 0.22 1.65 3.91
CA VAL A 168 1.06 1.05 4.94
C VAL A 168 2.20 0.30 4.30
N ALA A 169 3.36 0.30 4.94
CA ALA A 169 4.45 -0.58 4.57
C ALA A 169 5.13 -1.11 5.82
N PHE A 170 5.56 -2.36 5.76
CA PHE A 170 6.26 -2.97 6.87
C PHE A 170 7.45 -3.80 6.41
N GLU A 171 8.40 -3.97 7.32
CA GLU A 171 9.51 -4.90 7.19
C GLU A 171 9.69 -5.63 8.52
N ARG A 172 9.56 -6.94 8.47
CA ARG A 172 9.70 -7.86 9.59
C ARG A 172 11.04 -8.56 9.46
N VAL A 173 11.92 -8.37 10.43
CA VAL A 173 13.24 -9.01 10.52
C VAL A 173 13.22 -10.07 11.61
N LYS A 174 13.41 -11.36 11.25
CA LYS A 174 13.40 -12.47 12.21
C LYS A 174 14.56 -13.42 11.95
N GLY A 175 15.52 -13.47 12.88
CA GLY A 175 16.71 -14.34 12.75
C GLY A 175 17.54 -14.04 11.49
N GLY A 176 17.47 -12.81 10.97
CA GLY A 176 18.11 -12.41 9.72
C GLY A 176 17.28 -12.63 8.45
N ALA A 177 16.14 -13.33 8.52
CA ALA A 177 15.16 -13.37 7.44
C ALA A 177 14.34 -12.07 7.42
N ILE A 178 14.00 -11.58 6.24
CA ILE A 178 13.24 -10.34 6.06
C ILE A 178 11.98 -10.66 5.27
N THR A 179 10.82 -10.22 5.79
CA THR A 179 9.54 -10.21 5.09
C THR A 179 9.05 -8.78 5.00
N SER A 180 8.73 -8.28 3.81
CA SER A 180 8.21 -6.92 3.62
C SER A 180 7.00 -6.90 2.70
N ALA A 181 6.16 -5.88 2.84
CA ALA A 181 5.07 -5.63 1.92
C ALA A 181 4.61 -4.17 2.00
N VAL A 182 3.89 -3.73 0.96
CA VAL A 182 3.27 -2.40 0.87
C VAL A 182 1.82 -2.56 0.46
N GLY A 183 0.89 -1.90 1.14
CA GLY A 183 -0.53 -1.96 0.79
C GLY A 183 -1.32 -0.82 1.39
N ASN A 184 -2.62 -0.98 1.53
CA ASN A 184 -3.50 0.05 2.07
C ASN A 184 -4.44 -0.54 3.14
N ALA A 185 -4.35 -0.05 4.37
CA ALA A 185 -5.11 -0.60 5.50
C ALA A 185 -6.63 -0.34 5.42
N GLU A 186 -7.07 0.62 4.62
CA GLU A 186 -8.50 0.93 4.49
C GLU A 186 -9.17 0.11 3.39
N CYS A 187 -8.43 -0.23 2.34
CA CYS A 187 -9.02 -0.80 1.13
C CYS A 187 -8.76 -2.31 1.02
N SER A 188 -7.78 -2.81 1.79
CA SER A 188 -7.51 -4.22 1.97
C SER A 188 -7.87 -4.72 3.37
N ALA A 189 -8.63 -5.81 3.43
CA ALA A 189 -8.90 -6.52 4.69
C ALA A 189 -7.62 -7.12 5.30
N HIS A 190 -6.67 -7.54 4.47
CA HIS A 190 -5.39 -8.08 4.90
C HIS A 190 -4.54 -6.99 5.58
N TYR A 191 -4.32 -5.87 4.89
CA TYR A 191 -3.52 -4.77 5.43
C TYR A 191 -4.19 -4.07 6.60
N ARG A 192 -5.53 -4.10 6.68
CA ARG A 192 -6.26 -3.69 7.89
C ARG A 192 -5.89 -4.56 9.08
N ALA A 193 -5.88 -5.88 8.91
CA ALA A 193 -5.52 -6.80 9.98
C ALA A 193 -4.07 -6.59 10.44
N VAL A 194 -3.14 -6.38 9.49
CA VAL A 194 -1.74 -6.01 9.80
C VAL A 194 -1.68 -4.72 10.63
N ASN A 195 -2.35 -3.65 10.18
CA ASN A 195 -2.37 -2.37 10.88
C ASN A 195 -2.97 -2.49 12.30
N GLN A 196 -4.06 -3.26 12.46
CA GLN A 196 -4.69 -3.52 13.76
C GLN A 196 -3.81 -4.30 14.74
N VAL A 197 -2.90 -5.16 14.25
CA VAL A 197 -1.91 -5.81 15.13
C VAL A 197 -0.91 -4.77 15.64
N VAL A 198 -0.43 -3.87 14.79
CA VAL A 198 0.50 -2.81 15.17
C VAL A 198 -0.16 -1.80 16.12
N GLU A 199 -1.37 -1.35 15.82
CA GLU A 199 -2.14 -0.43 16.66
C GLU A 199 -2.35 -1.01 18.07
N ARG A 200 -2.87 -2.24 18.17
CA ARG A 200 -3.09 -2.89 19.48
C ARG A 200 -1.80 -3.07 20.29
N LEU A 201 -0.66 -3.23 19.61
CA LEU A 201 0.64 -3.35 20.26
C LEU A 201 1.16 -2.00 20.77
N ILE A 202 0.95 -0.92 20.01
CA ILE A 202 1.60 0.37 20.27
C ILE A 202 0.76 1.28 21.16
N THR A 203 -0.55 1.40 20.88
CA THR A 203 -1.44 2.37 21.53
C THR A 203 -1.40 2.33 23.07
N PRO A 204 -1.34 1.16 23.75
CA PRO A 204 -1.28 1.12 25.21
C PRO A 204 0.00 1.70 25.82
N HIS A 205 1.10 1.73 25.07
CA HIS A 205 2.44 2.09 25.55
C HIS A 205 2.95 3.43 25.00
N ALA A 206 2.33 3.93 23.95
CA ALA A 206 2.70 5.19 23.36
C ALA A 206 2.38 6.38 24.29
N PRO A 207 3.20 7.45 24.25
CA PRO A 207 2.86 8.74 24.86
C PRO A 207 1.47 9.23 24.42
N LYS A 208 0.64 9.65 25.39
CA LYS A 208 -0.78 10.02 25.16
C LYS A 208 -0.97 11.27 24.32
N ASP A 209 0.07 12.09 24.21
CA ASP A 209 0.12 13.29 23.37
C ASP A 209 0.34 12.95 21.89
N LEU A 210 0.75 11.72 21.58
CA LEU A 210 0.86 11.25 20.21
C LEU A 210 -0.51 10.80 19.72
N ASN A 211 -1.07 11.54 18.77
CA ASN A 211 -2.24 11.13 18.01
C ASN A 211 -1.82 10.15 16.89
N ILE A 212 -1.33 8.99 17.31
CA ILE A 212 -1.02 7.86 16.44
C ILE A 212 -2.35 7.11 16.32
N PHE A 213 -2.84 6.83 15.10
CA PHE A 213 -4.14 6.20 14.85
C PHE A 213 -5.34 7.14 15.16
N PRO A 214 -5.78 7.98 14.19
CA PRO A 214 -6.96 8.81 14.40
C PRO A 214 -8.21 7.94 14.63
N GLU A 215 -9.15 8.39 15.48
CA GLU A 215 -10.30 7.59 15.97
C GLU A 215 -11.11 6.86 14.87
N TRP A 216 -11.16 7.41 13.65
CA TRP A 216 -11.85 6.81 12.51
C TRP A 216 -11.19 5.53 11.96
N TRP A 217 -9.97 5.19 12.40
CA TRP A 217 -9.30 3.92 12.09
C TRP A 217 -9.79 2.74 12.94
N SER A 218 -10.25 3.04 14.15
CA SER A 218 -10.60 2.02 15.14
C SER A 218 -12.05 1.53 14.96
N GLU A 219 -12.80 2.09 14.02
CA GLU A 219 -14.16 1.63 13.72
C GLU A 219 -14.11 0.23 13.07
N PRO A 220 -14.86 -0.76 13.61
CA PRO A 220 -14.97 -2.05 12.97
C PRO A 220 -15.57 -1.85 11.57
N ALA A 221 -14.98 -2.50 10.57
CA ALA A 221 -15.53 -2.53 9.23
C ALA A 221 -17.01 -2.88 9.32
N THR A 222 -17.91 -1.97 8.95
CA THR A 222 -19.27 -2.40 8.62
C THR A 222 -19.09 -3.38 7.46
N PRO A 223 -19.45 -4.67 7.61
CA PRO A 223 -19.23 -5.63 6.54
C PRO A 223 -19.92 -5.09 5.29
N SER A 224 -19.14 -4.82 4.25
CA SER A 224 -19.69 -4.45 2.95
C SER A 224 -20.51 -5.66 2.50
N VAL A 225 -21.83 -5.51 2.54
CA VAL A 225 -22.74 -6.51 2.00
C VAL A 225 -22.34 -6.69 0.54
N PRO A 226 -21.90 -7.89 0.11
CA PRO A 226 -21.53 -8.10 -1.27
C PRO A 226 -22.76 -7.79 -2.12
N ALA A 227 -22.59 -6.89 -3.10
CA ALA A 227 -23.61 -6.62 -4.09
C ALA A 227 -24.03 -7.98 -4.70
N GLN A 228 -25.27 -8.40 -4.42
CA GLN A 228 -25.82 -9.59 -5.03
C GLN A 228 -25.83 -9.36 -6.55
N LYS A 229 -25.21 -10.31 -7.26
CA LYS A 229 -25.12 -10.35 -8.72
C LYS A 229 -26.48 -10.38 -9.38
#